data_AF-A0A0F9BMB7-F1
#
_entry.id   AF-A0A0F9BMB7-F1
#
_cell.length_a   1.000
_cell.length_b   1.000
_cell.length_c   1.000
_cell.angle_alpha   90.00
_cell.angle_beta   90.00
_cell.angle_gamma   90.00
#
_symmetry.space_group_name_H-M   'P 1'
#
loop_
_entity.id
_entity.type
_entity.pdbx_description
1 polymer ?
#
loop_
_entity_poly.entity_id
_entity_poly.type
_entity_poly.pdbx_seq_one_letter_code
_entity_poly.pdbx_strand_id
1 'polypeptide(L)'
;AILLAGLDGIENKIDPGAPLDKNTYDLTPEEQASLKTVPDSLEKALEALERDHDFLTRSGVFTSDVIDVWIDYKREDGERTFGLLAQISPDGKHILCMVKDRSVFVARPDLAISQLFFPIRGILVYYRRATRSFHAFPGADDKDFVQANPVWSPDGKTVIFARAKAYSLKNIRSQGLLLAPDEVKEFLEGRKTFTFDLYRIPWNDGKGGTPEPLEGASNNGMSNYFPKFSPDGKWIVFCKAKSFMLLQPDSELYIMPSSGGQPRRMRCNTSRMNSWHSWSPNGRWLVFSSKAYSPYTQLFLTHVDEQGRDTPAILLEQFTTPNRAANIPEFVNAEPDAIKTIRQNFLDHLSYIRAGEAFSLLGDHKGAIGAYRTALKMKPDTPLGHYRMATSLVSIGDPAGSLAHFAETIKLDPKHAAARFDMASAYEMLGRY
;
A
#
# COMPACT_ATOMS: atom_id res chain seq x y z
N ALA A 1 14.56 16.06 13.34
CA ALA A 1 15.83 15.34 13.06
C ALA A 1 17.00 16.31 12.84
N ILE A 2 17.06 17.08 11.75
CA ILE A 2 18.22 17.96 11.43
C ILE A 2 18.49 19.03 12.51
N LEU A 3 17.45 19.69 13.02
CA LEU A 3 17.58 20.66 14.12
C LEU A 3 18.08 20.01 15.42
N LEU A 4 17.55 18.81 15.74
CA LEU A 4 18.01 18.05 16.89
C LEU A 4 19.48 17.66 16.73
N ALA A 5 19.93 17.28 15.53
CA ALA A 5 21.33 16.90 15.29
C ALA A 5 22.27 18.11 15.40
N GLY A 6 21.82 19.30 15.02
CA GLY A 6 22.55 20.55 15.24
C GLY A 6 22.66 20.91 16.73
N LEU A 7 21.58 20.73 17.49
CA LEU A 7 21.58 20.93 18.94
C LEU A 7 22.47 19.90 19.66
N ASP A 8 22.43 18.64 19.24
CA ASP A 8 23.27 17.57 19.77
C ASP A 8 24.76 17.81 19.51
N GLY A 9 25.11 18.28 18.30
CA GLY A 9 26.47 18.69 17.98
C GLY A 9 26.99 19.82 18.88
N ILE A 10 26.12 20.74 19.28
CA ILE A 10 26.45 21.81 20.22
C ILE A 10 26.57 21.29 21.65
N GLU A 11 25.60 20.49 22.12
CA GLU A 11 25.57 19.93 23.48
C GLU A 11 26.74 18.97 23.74
N ASN A 12 27.04 18.09 22.79
CA ASN A 12 28.11 17.10 22.88
C ASN A 12 29.45 17.61 22.33
N LYS A 13 29.51 18.87 21.86
CA LYS A 13 30.72 19.51 21.30
C LYS A 13 31.36 18.67 20.19
N ILE A 14 30.54 18.12 19.30
CA ILE A 14 30.99 17.27 18.20
C ILE A 14 31.72 18.16 17.19
N ASP A 15 33.00 17.87 16.97
CA ASP A 15 33.79 18.52 15.91
C ASP A 15 33.45 17.88 14.55
N PRO A 16 32.86 18.63 13.59
CA PRO A 16 32.56 18.10 12.27
C PRO A 16 33.80 17.86 11.41
N GLY A 17 34.99 18.28 11.86
CA GLY A 17 36.24 18.22 11.12
C GLY A 17 36.37 19.34 10.09
N ALA A 18 37.50 19.34 9.38
CA ALA A 18 37.77 20.32 8.34
C ALA A 18 36.82 20.12 7.13
N PRO A 19 36.35 21.21 6.50
CA PRO A 19 35.53 21.11 5.29
C PRO A 19 36.32 20.45 4.16
N LEU A 20 35.65 19.55 3.42
CA LEU A 20 36.23 18.92 2.24
C LEU A 20 36.18 19.90 1.06
N ASP A 21 37.34 20.40 0.65
CA ASP A 21 37.50 21.33 -0.48
C ASP A 21 37.93 20.59 -1.76
N LYS A 22 37.17 19.54 -2.11
CA LYS A 22 37.36 18.73 -3.32
C LYS A 22 36.00 18.35 -3.90
N ASN A 23 35.91 18.29 -5.22
CA ASN A 23 34.73 17.79 -5.91
C ASN A 23 34.57 16.28 -5.64
N THR A 24 33.46 15.90 -5.01
CA THR A 24 33.18 14.51 -4.62
C THR A 24 33.03 13.54 -5.79
N TYR A 25 32.81 14.06 -7.02
CA TYR A 25 32.73 13.27 -8.24
C TYR A 25 34.11 12.94 -8.85
N ASP A 26 35.15 13.64 -8.43
CA ASP A 26 36.53 13.48 -8.93
C ASP A 26 37.40 12.68 -7.94
N LEU A 27 36.81 12.21 -6.84
CA LEU A 27 37.51 11.44 -5.82
C LEU A 27 37.80 10.02 -6.31
N THR A 28 38.98 9.53 -5.97
CA THR A 28 39.31 8.12 -6.17
C THR A 28 38.41 7.23 -5.28
N PRO A 29 38.18 5.96 -5.64
CA PRO A 29 37.38 5.05 -4.82
C PRO A 29 37.89 4.91 -3.37
N GLU A 30 39.21 5.00 -3.15
CA GLU A 30 39.82 4.98 -1.80
C GLU A 30 39.53 6.27 -1.02
N GLU A 31 39.60 7.44 -1.66
CA GLU A 31 39.23 8.72 -1.03
C GLU A 31 37.72 8.78 -0.73
N GLN A 32 36.89 8.25 -1.63
CA GLN A 32 35.44 8.23 -1.46
C GLN A 32 35.01 7.32 -0.31
N ALA A 33 35.70 6.18 -0.11
CA ALA A 33 35.46 5.28 1.01
C ALA A 33 35.81 5.88 2.39
N SER A 34 36.66 6.91 2.42
CA SER A 34 37.03 7.61 3.67
C SER A 34 36.04 8.69 4.10
N LEU A 35 35.07 9.04 3.26
CA LEU A 35 34.07 10.07 3.56
C LEU A 35 32.92 9.52 4.40
N LYS A 36 32.63 10.18 5.53
CA LYS A 36 31.40 9.93 6.30
C LYS A 36 30.19 10.44 5.52
N THR A 37 29.37 9.53 5.02
CA THR A 37 28.15 9.84 4.29
C THR A 37 26.91 9.58 5.14
N VAL A 38 25.79 10.20 4.75
CA VAL A 38 24.48 9.84 5.29
C VAL A 38 24.11 8.42 4.83
N PRO A 39 23.19 7.73 5.54
CA PRO A 39 22.69 6.44 5.09
C PRO A 39 22.24 6.47 3.62
N ASP A 40 22.85 5.63 2.80
CA ASP A 40 22.60 5.51 1.35
C ASP A 40 21.49 4.50 1.04
N SER A 41 20.99 3.79 2.05
CA SER A 41 19.92 2.83 1.96
C SER A 41 18.95 2.99 3.13
N LEU A 42 17.71 2.53 2.93
CA LEU A 42 16.72 2.48 4.02
C LEU A 42 17.22 1.62 5.18
N GLU A 43 18.00 0.56 4.91
CA GLU A 43 18.58 -0.31 5.93
C GLU A 43 19.58 0.44 6.82
N LYS A 44 20.58 1.12 6.23
CA LYS A 44 21.51 1.97 7.00
C LYS A 44 20.78 3.12 7.69
N ALA A 45 19.67 3.59 7.13
CA ALA A 45 18.87 4.66 7.72
C ALA A 45 18.15 4.16 8.98
N LEU A 46 17.67 2.92 8.98
CA LEU A 46 17.05 2.27 10.14
C LEU A 46 18.08 1.90 11.20
N GLU A 47 19.29 1.44 10.82
CA GLU A 47 20.40 1.23 11.77
C GLU A 47 20.83 2.53 12.46
N ALA A 48 20.90 3.64 11.71
CA ALA A 48 21.16 4.95 12.26
C ALA A 48 20.01 5.41 13.17
N LEU A 49 18.76 5.14 12.78
CA LEU A 49 17.57 5.45 13.57
C LEU A 49 17.55 4.67 14.91
N GLU A 50 17.98 3.41 14.89
CA GLU A 50 18.11 2.52 16.07
C GLU A 50 19.24 2.97 16.98
N ARG A 51 20.42 3.26 16.43
CA ARG A 51 21.57 3.75 17.20
C ARG A 51 21.27 5.10 17.84
N ASP A 52 20.54 5.97 17.15
CA ASP A 52 20.27 7.34 17.57
C ASP A 52 18.90 7.47 18.28
N HIS A 53 18.27 6.35 18.66
CA HIS A 53 16.93 6.27 19.24
C HIS A 53 16.75 7.16 20.48
N ASP A 54 17.65 7.06 21.46
CA ASP A 54 17.58 7.83 22.71
C ASP A 54 17.73 9.33 22.44
N PHE A 55 18.58 9.70 21.50
CA PHE A 55 18.74 11.08 21.06
C PHE A 55 17.46 11.61 20.39
N LEU A 56 16.86 10.83 19.49
CA LEU A 56 15.67 11.24 18.73
C LEU A 56 14.43 11.38 19.63
N THR A 57 14.32 10.59 20.70
CA THR A 57 13.18 10.61 21.63
C THR A 57 13.31 11.62 22.77
N ARG A 58 14.53 12.08 23.08
CA ARG A 58 14.85 12.94 24.24
C ARG A 58 14.04 14.24 24.35
N SER A 59 13.66 14.82 23.21
CA SER A 59 12.93 16.10 23.13
C SER A 59 11.41 15.94 23.07
N GLY A 60 10.91 14.69 23.01
CA GLY A 60 9.49 14.39 22.76
C GLY A 60 9.00 14.74 21.35
N VAL A 61 9.88 15.23 20.47
CA VAL A 61 9.56 15.57 19.06
C VAL A 61 9.34 14.31 18.23
N PHE A 62 10.14 13.27 18.46
CA PHE A 62 9.80 11.92 18.05
C PHE A 62 9.35 11.14 19.28
N THR A 63 8.22 10.48 19.16
CA THR A 63 7.74 9.54 20.17
C THR A 63 8.35 8.17 19.89
N SER A 64 8.67 7.41 20.93
CA SER A 64 9.37 6.13 20.77
C SER A 64 8.60 5.18 19.84
N ASP A 65 7.27 5.20 19.88
CA ASP A 65 6.39 4.40 19.02
C ASP A 65 6.57 4.66 17.52
N VAL A 66 6.92 5.89 17.11
CA VAL A 66 7.22 6.16 15.70
C VAL A 66 8.54 5.50 15.32
N ILE A 67 9.55 5.58 16.19
CA ILE A 67 10.90 5.07 15.91
C ILE A 67 10.93 3.53 15.98
N ASP A 68 10.33 2.97 17.03
CA ASP A 68 10.17 1.53 17.28
C ASP A 68 9.45 0.85 16.11
N VAL A 69 8.33 1.39 15.60
CA VAL A 69 7.60 0.78 14.47
C VAL A 69 8.46 0.62 13.20
N TRP A 70 9.39 1.54 12.96
CA TRP A 70 10.28 1.47 11.79
C TRP A 70 11.48 0.53 12.01
N ILE A 71 11.96 0.37 13.26
CA ILE A 71 13.11 -0.47 13.62
C ILE A 71 12.70 -1.94 13.84
N ASP A 72 11.56 -2.19 14.51
CA ASP A 72 11.23 -3.49 15.11
C ASP A 72 10.89 -4.58 14.09
N TYR A 73 10.74 -4.24 12.81
CA TYR A 73 10.74 -5.21 11.72
C TYR A 73 12.05 -5.16 10.95
N LYS A 74 13.12 -5.67 11.56
CA LYS A 74 14.37 -5.93 10.85
C LYS A 74 14.10 -6.91 9.71
N ARG A 75 14.22 -6.41 8.48
CA ARG A 75 14.32 -7.20 7.26
C ARG A 75 15.68 -7.88 7.31
N GLU A 76 15.78 -9.01 7.98
CA GLU A 76 17.02 -9.81 8.02
C GLU A 76 17.58 -10.15 6.61
N ASP A 77 16.79 -9.92 5.56
CA ASP A 77 17.08 -10.16 4.15
C ASP A 77 17.21 -8.88 3.29
N GLY A 78 17.11 -7.67 3.86
CA GLY A 78 17.18 -6.41 3.11
C GLY A 78 16.00 -6.13 2.14
N GLU A 79 14.94 -6.95 2.14
CA GLU A 79 13.85 -6.86 1.15
C GLU A 79 12.78 -5.82 1.54
N ARG A 80 12.40 -4.94 0.60
CA ARG A 80 11.24 -4.02 0.78
C ARG A 80 9.96 -4.79 1.08
N THR A 81 9.28 -4.39 2.15
CA THR A 81 8.10 -5.04 2.72
C THR A 81 7.03 -3.99 3.01
N PHE A 82 5.79 -4.28 2.60
CA PHE A 82 4.60 -3.52 2.92
C PHE A 82 3.64 -4.37 3.76
N GLY A 83 3.01 -3.78 4.77
CA GLY A 83 1.90 -4.41 5.48
C GLY A 83 0.65 -4.31 4.63
N LEU A 84 0.06 -5.44 4.23
CA LEU A 84 -1.20 -5.46 3.49
C LEU A 84 -2.29 -6.15 4.32
N LEU A 85 -3.52 -5.62 4.21
CA LEU A 85 -4.76 -6.23 4.69
C LEU A 85 -4.75 -6.61 6.18
N ALA A 86 -4.29 -5.68 7.03
CA ALA A 86 -4.23 -5.89 8.46
C ALA A 86 -5.64 -6.06 9.08
N GLN A 87 -5.75 -6.95 10.07
CA GLN A 87 -6.96 -7.17 10.87
C GLN A 87 -6.63 -7.16 12.35
N ILE A 88 -7.44 -6.46 13.13
CA ILE A 88 -7.39 -6.49 14.59
C ILE A 88 -8.11 -7.76 15.07
N SER A 89 -7.55 -8.46 16.06
CA SER A 89 -8.19 -9.63 16.69
C SER A 89 -9.50 -9.24 17.40
N PRO A 90 -10.45 -10.17 17.60
CA PRO A 90 -11.73 -9.86 18.26
C PRO A 90 -11.59 -9.27 19.67
N ASP A 91 -10.56 -9.68 20.41
CA ASP A 91 -10.25 -9.15 21.74
C ASP A 91 -9.45 -7.83 21.72
N GLY A 92 -9.13 -7.33 20.53
CA GLY A 92 -8.38 -6.11 20.30
C GLY A 92 -6.90 -6.19 20.67
N LYS A 93 -6.35 -7.31 21.09
CA LYS A 93 -4.96 -7.38 21.61
C LYS A 93 -3.89 -7.54 20.52
N HIS A 94 -4.28 -8.06 19.36
CA HIS A 94 -3.38 -8.44 18.29
C HIS A 94 -3.77 -7.79 16.97
N ILE A 95 -2.79 -7.53 16.11
CA ILE A 95 -3.00 -7.17 14.70
C ILE A 95 -2.35 -8.27 13.87
N LEU A 96 -3.10 -8.86 12.96
CA LEU A 96 -2.63 -9.87 12.02
C LEU A 96 -2.51 -9.22 10.65
N CYS A 97 -1.40 -9.38 9.95
CA CYS A 97 -1.23 -8.85 8.61
C CYS A 97 -0.31 -9.73 7.76
N MET A 98 -0.25 -9.42 6.47
CA MET A 98 0.73 -10.00 5.56
C MET A 98 1.91 -9.03 5.42
N VAL A 99 3.13 -9.57 5.44
CA VAL A 99 4.39 -8.84 5.20
C VAL A 99 5.34 -9.66 4.31
N LYS A 100 6.53 -9.12 4.03
CA LYS A 100 7.49 -9.62 3.03
C LYS A 100 6.82 -9.85 1.68
N ASP A 101 5.92 -8.94 1.34
CA ASP A 101 5.10 -9.07 0.16
C ASP A 101 5.87 -8.64 -1.09
N ARG A 102 5.86 -9.50 -2.11
CA ARG A 102 6.08 -9.08 -3.49
C ARG A 102 4.79 -9.36 -4.22
N SER A 103 4.27 -8.35 -4.91
CA SER A 103 3.06 -8.48 -5.70
C SER A 103 3.36 -8.26 -7.17
N VAL A 104 2.66 -9.00 -8.03
CA VAL A 104 2.45 -8.54 -9.40
C VAL A 104 1.49 -7.38 -9.28
N PHE A 105 1.97 -6.16 -9.50
CA PHE A 105 1.13 -4.99 -9.63
C PHE A 105 1.49 -4.27 -10.92
N VAL A 106 0.66 -4.41 -11.94
CA VAL A 106 0.90 -3.84 -13.26
C VAL A 106 -0.36 -3.18 -13.79
N ALA A 107 -0.21 -2.00 -14.38
CA ALA A 107 -1.31 -1.32 -15.04
C ALA A 107 -1.74 -2.07 -16.32
N ARG A 108 -3.03 -2.00 -16.64
CA ARG A 108 -3.61 -2.52 -17.88
C ARG A 108 -4.37 -1.39 -18.59
N PRO A 109 -4.45 -1.42 -19.92
CA PRO A 109 -5.07 -0.35 -20.70
C PRO A 109 -6.60 -0.28 -20.55
N ASP A 110 -7.26 -1.38 -20.16
CA ASP A 110 -8.71 -1.41 -19.97
C ASP A 110 -9.10 -0.68 -18.67
N LEU A 111 -9.82 0.44 -18.78
CA LEU A 111 -10.28 1.20 -17.62
C LEU A 111 -11.13 0.37 -16.64
N ALA A 112 -11.94 -0.58 -17.13
CA ALA A 112 -12.77 -1.40 -16.26
C ALA A 112 -11.92 -2.37 -15.43
N ILE A 113 -10.79 -2.84 -15.96
CA ILE A 113 -9.85 -3.76 -15.33
C ILE A 113 -8.44 -3.19 -15.49
N SER A 114 -8.21 -2.02 -14.89
CA SER A 114 -7.05 -1.17 -15.13
C SER A 114 -5.75 -1.66 -14.50
N GLN A 115 -5.80 -2.79 -13.79
CA GLN A 115 -4.64 -3.37 -13.14
C GLN A 115 -4.76 -4.87 -13.01
N LEU A 116 -3.61 -5.54 -13.00
CA LEU A 116 -3.46 -6.89 -12.49
C LEU A 116 -2.70 -6.79 -11.17
N PHE A 117 -3.34 -7.22 -10.08
CA PHE A 117 -2.78 -7.12 -8.74
C PHE A 117 -3.00 -8.40 -7.93
N PHE A 118 -1.92 -9.11 -7.62
CA PHE A 118 -1.96 -10.25 -6.69
C PHE A 118 -0.58 -10.49 -6.06
N PRO A 119 -0.53 -10.98 -4.81
CA PRO A 119 0.72 -11.28 -4.15
C PRO A 119 1.33 -12.59 -4.69
N ILE A 120 2.65 -12.61 -4.87
CA ILE A 120 3.43 -13.79 -5.29
C ILE A 120 4.40 -14.27 -4.22
N ARG A 121 4.63 -13.47 -3.18
CA ARG A 121 5.37 -13.81 -1.96
C ARG A 121 4.74 -13.10 -0.78
N GLY A 122 4.94 -13.65 0.41
CA GLY A 122 4.66 -13.00 1.68
C GLY A 122 4.12 -13.98 2.72
N ILE A 123 4.36 -13.63 3.98
CA ILE A 123 4.09 -14.45 5.15
C ILE A 123 3.08 -13.75 6.06
N LEU A 124 2.39 -14.52 6.89
CA LEU A 124 1.58 -13.96 7.97
C LEU A 124 2.42 -13.67 9.20
N VAL A 125 2.09 -12.56 9.81
CA VAL A 125 2.73 -12.04 11.01
C VAL A 125 1.68 -11.43 11.91
N TYR A 126 1.98 -11.36 13.20
CA TYR A 126 1.13 -10.68 14.15
C TYR A 126 1.91 -9.71 15.03
N TYR A 127 1.27 -8.59 15.34
CA TYR A 127 1.73 -7.58 16.27
C TYR A 127 0.97 -7.72 17.59
N ARG A 128 1.68 -7.89 18.69
CA ARG A 128 1.11 -7.83 20.05
C ARG A 128 1.09 -6.36 20.49
N ARG A 129 -0.09 -5.79 20.68
CA ARG A 129 -0.23 -4.37 21.04
C ARG A 129 0.29 -4.04 22.45
N ALA A 130 0.12 -4.97 23.39
CA ALA A 130 0.53 -4.75 24.78
C ALA A 130 2.06 -4.69 24.94
N THR A 131 2.77 -5.61 24.31
CA THR A 131 4.24 -5.69 24.35
C THR A 131 4.90 -4.92 23.21
N ARG A 132 4.10 -4.38 22.28
CA ARG A 132 4.54 -3.69 21.06
C ARG A 132 5.50 -4.48 20.18
N SER A 133 5.39 -5.80 20.20
CA SER A 133 6.32 -6.70 19.52
C SER A 133 5.70 -7.35 18.30
N PHE A 134 6.49 -7.57 17.26
CA PHE A 134 6.08 -8.18 16.00
C PHE A 134 6.64 -9.60 15.86
N HIS A 135 5.82 -10.55 15.37
CA HIS A 135 6.17 -11.97 15.33
C HIS A 135 5.73 -12.61 14.02
N ALA A 136 6.54 -13.51 13.46
CA ALA A 136 6.08 -14.47 12.46
C ALA A 136 4.94 -15.32 13.04
N PHE A 137 3.94 -15.66 12.23
CA PHE A 137 2.84 -16.51 12.69
C PHE A 137 3.15 -17.97 12.34
N PRO A 138 3.59 -18.81 13.31
CA PRO A 138 4.15 -20.12 13.00
C PRO A 138 3.13 -21.02 12.30
N GLY A 139 3.55 -21.61 11.19
CA GLY A 139 2.69 -22.44 10.32
C GLY A 139 1.99 -21.66 9.21
N ALA A 140 2.01 -20.33 9.28
CA ALA A 140 1.60 -19.42 8.21
C ALA A 140 2.74 -18.47 7.78
N ASP A 141 3.98 -18.88 8.03
CA ASP A 141 5.22 -18.13 7.78
C ASP A 141 6.21 -18.84 6.84
N ASP A 142 5.75 -19.91 6.18
CA ASP A 142 6.50 -20.65 5.17
C ASP A 142 6.71 -19.82 3.88
N LYS A 143 7.97 -19.54 3.55
CA LYS A 143 8.38 -18.71 2.39
C LYS A 143 8.24 -19.43 1.04
N ASP A 144 8.08 -20.75 1.02
CA ASP A 144 7.76 -21.49 -0.21
C ASP A 144 6.32 -21.24 -0.67
N PHE A 145 5.54 -20.57 0.17
CA PHE A 145 4.17 -20.17 -0.10
C PHE A 145 4.00 -18.66 0.04
N VAL A 146 2.96 -18.15 -0.60
CA VAL A 146 2.40 -16.83 -0.32
C VAL A 146 1.15 -17.03 0.52
N GLN A 147 1.08 -16.27 1.61
CA GLN A 147 0.03 -16.33 2.62
C GLN A 147 -0.65 -14.95 2.68
N ALA A 148 -1.93 -14.87 2.34
CA ALA A 148 -2.61 -13.61 2.09
C ALA A 148 -4.03 -13.58 2.65
N ASN A 149 -4.62 -12.38 2.71
CA ASN A 149 -6.01 -12.15 3.15
C ASN A 149 -6.37 -12.82 4.49
N PRO A 150 -5.55 -12.68 5.55
CA PRO A 150 -5.84 -13.34 6.81
C PRO A 150 -7.07 -12.73 7.48
N VAL A 151 -7.93 -13.58 8.06
CA VAL A 151 -9.05 -13.12 8.88
C VAL A 151 -9.25 -14.00 10.12
N TRP A 152 -9.63 -13.36 11.22
CA TRP A 152 -9.91 -14.02 12.49
C TRP A 152 -11.32 -14.62 12.49
N SER A 153 -11.46 -15.80 13.10
CA SER A 153 -12.77 -16.29 13.54
C SER A 153 -13.33 -15.34 14.62
N PRO A 154 -14.66 -15.20 14.74
CA PRO A 154 -15.25 -14.29 15.74
C PRO A 154 -14.88 -14.62 17.19
N ASP A 155 -14.58 -15.89 17.48
CA ASP A 155 -14.12 -16.34 18.80
C ASP A 155 -12.60 -16.16 19.02
N GLY A 156 -11.86 -15.69 18.02
CA GLY A 156 -10.42 -15.43 18.07
C GLY A 156 -9.53 -16.68 18.14
N LYS A 157 -10.09 -17.88 17.94
CA LYS A 157 -9.33 -19.15 18.08
C LYS A 157 -8.72 -19.65 16.78
N THR A 158 -9.21 -19.22 15.64
CA THR A 158 -8.80 -19.70 14.32
C THR A 158 -8.56 -18.52 13.39
N VAL A 159 -7.58 -18.66 12.52
CA VAL A 159 -7.33 -17.75 11.40
C VAL A 159 -7.58 -18.52 10.12
N ILE A 160 -8.27 -17.91 9.16
CA ILE A 160 -8.34 -18.40 7.77
C ILE A 160 -7.62 -17.42 6.84
N PHE A 161 -6.97 -17.95 5.82
CA PHE A 161 -6.15 -17.17 4.90
C PHE A 161 -6.08 -17.84 3.53
N ALA A 162 -5.76 -17.07 2.50
CA ALA A 162 -5.47 -17.56 1.16
C ALA A 162 -4.00 -17.98 1.06
N ARG A 163 -3.73 -19.13 0.45
CA ARG A 163 -2.40 -19.71 0.25
C ARG A 163 -2.19 -20.08 -1.20
N ALA A 164 -1.00 -19.81 -1.74
CA ALA A 164 -0.56 -20.34 -3.01
C ALA A 164 0.93 -20.63 -2.97
N LYS A 165 1.45 -21.42 -3.92
CA LYS A 165 2.90 -21.62 -4.06
C LYS A 165 3.57 -20.29 -4.40
N ALA A 166 4.61 -19.91 -3.67
CA ALA A 166 5.34 -18.68 -3.93
C ALA A 166 5.93 -18.67 -5.34
N TYR A 167 6.06 -17.48 -5.92
CA TYR A 167 6.64 -17.31 -7.24
C TYR A 167 7.73 -16.24 -7.25
N SER A 168 8.80 -16.55 -7.98
CA SER A 168 9.96 -15.67 -8.15
C SER A 168 9.93 -15.14 -9.58
N LEU A 169 9.65 -13.85 -9.71
CA LEU A 169 9.80 -13.15 -10.98
C LEU A 169 11.28 -13.11 -11.38
N LYS A 170 11.54 -13.28 -12.67
CA LYS A 170 12.90 -13.17 -13.24
C LYS A 170 13.11 -11.76 -13.79
N ASN A 171 14.34 -11.25 -13.72
CA ASN A 171 14.75 -10.00 -14.36
C ASN A 171 13.93 -8.75 -13.94
N ILE A 172 13.63 -8.64 -12.64
CA ILE A 172 12.99 -7.45 -12.09
C ILE A 172 14.00 -6.29 -12.09
N ARG A 173 13.66 -5.21 -12.79
CA ARG A 173 14.33 -3.91 -12.79
C ARG A 173 13.53 -2.87 -11.98
N SER A 174 12.21 -3.03 -11.87
CA SER A 174 11.35 -2.11 -11.13
C SER A 174 11.63 -2.15 -9.62
N GLN A 175 12.14 -1.03 -9.08
CA GLN A 175 12.39 -0.84 -7.65
C GLN A 175 11.15 -0.41 -6.84
N GLY A 176 10.07 -0.03 -7.54
CA GLY A 176 8.79 0.38 -6.94
C GLY A 176 7.81 -0.78 -6.71
N LEU A 177 6.60 -0.41 -6.27
CA LEU A 177 5.47 -1.32 -6.13
C LEU A 177 4.91 -1.74 -7.50
N LEU A 178 4.83 -0.79 -8.45
CA LEU A 178 4.41 -1.05 -9.82
C LEU A 178 5.54 -1.70 -10.63
N LEU A 179 5.17 -2.72 -11.39
CA LEU A 179 6.02 -3.43 -12.33
C LEU A 179 5.76 -2.93 -13.76
N ALA A 180 6.80 -2.98 -14.59
CA ALA A 180 6.67 -2.76 -16.01
C ALA A 180 5.98 -3.97 -16.67
N PRO A 181 5.13 -3.76 -17.69
CA PRO A 181 4.40 -4.85 -18.35
C PRO A 181 5.30 -5.98 -18.88
N ASP A 182 6.51 -5.66 -19.32
CA ASP A 182 7.43 -6.65 -19.86
C ASP A 182 8.06 -7.57 -18.81
N GLU A 183 8.04 -7.19 -17.53
CA GLU A 183 8.54 -7.98 -16.40
C GLU A 183 7.57 -9.09 -15.97
N VAL A 184 6.32 -9.05 -16.45
CA VAL A 184 5.23 -9.95 -16.02
C VAL A 184 4.43 -10.49 -17.21
N LYS A 185 5.05 -10.57 -18.39
CA LYS A 185 4.43 -11.00 -19.65
C LYS A 185 3.74 -12.36 -19.54
N GLU A 186 4.31 -13.30 -18.77
CA GLU A 186 3.72 -14.63 -18.62
C GLU A 186 2.29 -14.58 -18.05
N PHE A 187 2.00 -13.60 -17.20
CA PHE A 187 0.67 -13.41 -16.63
C PHE A 187 -0.23 -12.58 -17.55
N LEU A 188 0.30 -11.52 -18.17
CA LEU A 188 -0.47 -10.64 -19.05
C LEU A 188 -0.90 -11.32 -20.35
N GLU A 189 -0.07 -12.21 -20.88
CA GLU A 189 -0.32 -12.97 -22.11
C GLU A 189 -1.09 -14.29 -21.86
N GLY A 190 -1.45 -14.56 -20.60
CA GLY A 190 -2.19 -15.78 -20.22
C GLY A 190 -1.39 -17.08 -20.30
N ARG A 191 -0.07 -17.01 -20.45
CA ARG A 191 0.83 -18.19 -20.45
C ARG A 191 0.94 -18.84 -19.08
N LYS A 192 0.64 -18.09 -18.01
CA LYS A 192 0.68 -18.54 -16.63
C LYS A 192 -0.52 -18.00 -15.86
N THR A 193 -1.13 -18.85 -15.06
CA THR A 193 -2.13 -18.49 -14.05
C THR A 193 -1.51 -18.55 -12.65
N PHE A 194 -2.21 -17.98 -11.67
CA PHE A 194 -1.87 -18.06 -10.26
C PHE A 194 -3.16 -18.21 -9.46
N THR A 195 -3.32 -19.29 -8.70
CA THR A 195 -4.56 -19.61 -7.99
C THR A 195 -4.29 -19.76 -6.50
N PHE A 196 -5.21 -19.28 -5.68
CA PHE A 196 -5.13 -19.37 -4.23
C PHE A 196 -6.15 -20.36 -3.67
N ASP A 197 -5.76 -21.08 -2.64
CA ASP A 197 -6.61 -21.97 -1.86
C ASP A 197 -6.82 -21.39 -0.46
N LEU A 198 -7.97 -21.64 0.16
CA LEU A 198 -8.23 -21.17 1.53
C LEU A 198 -7.78 -22.19 2.56
N TYR A 199 -6.95 -21.78 3.51
CA TYR A 199 -6.49 -22.61 4.63
C TYR A 199 -7.02 -22.06 5.95
N ARG A 200 -7.07 -22.92 6.97
CA ARG A 200 -7.31 -22.55 8.36
C ARG A 200 -6.11 -22.95 9.23
N ILE A 201 -5.85 -22.18 10.27
CA ILE A 201 -4.80 -22.46 11.26
C ILE A 201 -5.28 -22.03 12.65
N PRO A 202 -5.04 -22.82 13.71
CA PRO A 202 -5.35 -22.40 15.06
C PRO A 202 -4.44 -21.24 15.51
N TRP A 203 -4.99 -20.29 16.26
CA TRP A 203 -4.24 -19.16 16.79
C TRP A 203 -3.27 -19.58 17.91
N ASN A 204 -3.76 -20.37 18.87
CA ASN A 204 -2.99 -20.91 19.99
C ASN A 204 -2.11 -19.87 20.71
N ASP A 205 -2.65 -18.68 20.96
CA ASP A 205 -1.92 -17.55 21.58
C ASP A 205 -0.61 -17.21 20.83
N GLY A 206 -0.69 -17.20 19.50
CA GLY A 206 0.43 -16.85 18.63
C GLY A 206 1.43 -17.98 18.39
N LYS A 207 1.22 -19.17 18.97
CA LYS A 207 2.03 -20.37 18.69
C LYS A 207 1.66 -21.02 17.36
N GLY A 208 0.51 -20.67 16.79
CA GLY A 208 0.04 -21.23 15.53
C GLY A 208 -0.24 -22.73 15.59
N GLY A 209 -0.01 -23.41 14.48
CA GLY A 209 -0.21 -24.85 14.35
C GLY A 209 -0.02 -25.32 12.90
N THR A 210 -0.50 -26.52 12.59
CA THR A 210 -0.47 -27.02 11.20
C THR A 210 -1.59 -26.36 10.39
N PRO A 211 -1.29 -25.71 9.25
CA PRO A 211 -2.31 -25.16 8.39
C PRO A 211 -3.06 -26.27 7.64
N GLU A 212 -4.38 -26.25 7.68
CA GLU A 212 -5.25 -27.24 7.05
C GLU A 212 -6.02 -26.64 5.87
N PRO A 213 -6.08 -27.31 4.70
CA PRO A 213 -6.88 -26.82 3.59
C PRO A 213 -8.37 -26.83 3.95
N LEU A 214 -9.07 -25.76 3.61
CA LEU A 214 -10.51 -25.63 3.80
C LEU A 214 -11.23 -26.40 2.69
N GLU A 215 -11.86 -27.52 3.04
CA GLU A 215 -12.61 -28.36 2.11
C GLU A 215 -13.60 -27.54 1.26
N GLY A 216 -13.62 -27.77 -0.05
CA GLY A 216 -14.49 -27.05 -1.00
C GLY A 216 -13.93 -25.72 -1.50
N ALA A 217 -13.04 -25.07 -0.74
CA ALA A 217 -12.34 -23.84 -1.10
C ALA A 217 -10.81 -24.01 -1.25
N SER A 218 -10.35 -25.26 -1.32
CA SER A 218 -8.97 -25.65 -1.59
C SER A 218 -8.92 -26.75 -2.64
N ASN A 219 -7.84 -26.82 -3.43
CA ASN A 219 -7.57 -27.86 -4.43
C ASN A 219 -8.71 -28.06 -5.44
N ASN A 220 -9.49 -27.00 -5.72
CA ASN A 220 -10.67 -27.08 -6.58
C ASN A 220 -10.42 -26.54 -8.01
N GLY A 221 -9.15 -26.28 -8.35
CA GLY A 221 -8.73 -25.74 -9.65
C GLY A 221 -9.11 -24.28 -9.89
N MET A 222 -9.62 -23.58 -8.86
CA MET A 222 -10.05 -22.20 -8.92
C MET A 222 -9.27 -21.38 -7.90
N SER A 223 -9.24 -20.07 -8.08
CA SER A 223 -8.67 -19.15 -7.12
C SER A 223 -9.72 -18.69 -6.13
N ASN A 224 -9.50 -18.97 -4.84
CA ASN A 224 -10.37 -18.67 -3.72
C ASN A 224 -9.65 -17.69 -2.77
N TYR A 225 -10.27 -16.55 -2.47
CA TYR A 225 -9.59 -15.44 -1.77
C TYR A 225 -10.56 -14.52 -1.02
N PHE A 226 -10.04 -13.59 -0.24
CA PHE A 226 -10.81 -12.69 0.64
C PHE A 226 -11.89 -13.41 1.47
N PRO A 227 -11.53 -14.42 2.27
CA PRO A 227 -12.51 -15.04 3.15
C PRO A 227 -12.97 -14.07 4.24
N LYS A 228 -14.21 -14.20 4.69
CA LYS A 228 -14.80 -13.44 5.81
C LYS A 228 -15.79 -14.32 6.58
N PHE A 229 -15.62 -14.42 7.89
CA PHE A 229 -16.62 -15.05 8.76
C PHE A 229 -17.86 -14.18 8.91
N SER A 230 -19.03 -14.81 9.01
CA SER A 230 -20.21 -14.16 9.58
C SER A 230 -19.96 -13.85 11.07
N PRO A 231 -20.60 -12.80 11.63
CA PRO A 231 -20.39 -12.42 13.04
C PRO A 231 -20.73 -13.54 14.04
N ASP A 232 -21.69 -14.41 13.70
CA ASP A 232 -22.07 -15.57 14.51
C ASP A 232 -21.13 -16.79 14.31
N GLY A 233 -20.13 -16.67 13.44
CA GLY A 233 -19.11 -17.68 13.18
C GLY A 233 -19.61 -18.90 12.39
N LYS A 234 -20.85 -18.93 11.90
CA LYS A 234 -21.42 -20.09 11.21
C LYS A 234 -21.04 -20.18 9.74
N TRP A 235 -20.79 -19.05 9.09
CA TRP A 235 -20.60 -18.97 7.65
C TRP A 235 -19.27 -18.32 7.29
N ILE A 236 -18.68 -18.75 6.17
CA ILE A 236 -17.58 -18.08 5.51
C ILE A 236 -18.06 -17.64 4.13
N VAL A 237 -17.91 -16.36 3.80
CA VAL A 237 -18.08 -15.83 2.45
C VAL A 237 -16.71 -15.53 1.87
N PHE A 238 -16.47 -15.89 0.62
CA PHE A 238 -15.20 -15.68 -0.08
C PHE A 238 -15.43 -15.41 -1.57
N CYS A 239 -14.42 -14.85 -2.22
CA CYS A 239 -14.39 -14.66 -3.66
C CYS A 239 -13.83 -15.90 -4.36
N LYS A 240 -14.41 -16.28 -5.50
CA LYS A 240 -13.95 -17.35 -6.37
C LYS A 240 -13.83 -16.86 -7.80
N ALA A 241 -12.69 -17.12 -8.45
CA ALA A 241 -12.42 -16.78 -9.85
C ALA A 241 -11.59 -17.88 -10.51
N LYS A 242 -11.53 -17.92 -11.85
CA LYS A 242 -10.69 -18.91 -12.58
C LYS A 242 -9.20 -18.71 -12.32
N SER A 243 -8.76 -17.48 -12.12
CA SER A 243 -7.36 -17.14 -11.92
C SER A 243 -7.19 -15.89 -11.07
N PHE A 244 -6.00 -15.74 -10.50
CA PHE A 244 -5.52 -14.60 -9.73
C PHE A 244 -6.44 -14.24 -8.56
N MET A 245 -6.27 -13.04 -7.99
CA MET A 245 -7.21 -12.45 -7.07
C MET A 245 -7.37 -10.97 -7.41
N LEU A 246 -8.37 -10.32 -6.82
CA LEU A 246 -8.66 -8.89 -6.92
C LEU A 246 -8.99 -8.39 -8.33
N LEU A 247 -10.10 -7.66 -8.46
CA LEU A 247 -10.58 -7.09 -9.74
C LEU A 247 -10.71 -8.11 -10.89
N GLN A 248 -10.91 -9.40 -10.59
CA GLN A 248 -11.11 -10.41 -11.63
C GLN A 248 -12.53 -10.27 -12.22
N PRO A 249 -12.67 -10.17 -13.56
CA PRO A 249 -13.97 -9.98 -14.21
C PRO A 249 -14.99 -11.07 -13.88
N ASP A 250 -14.51 -12.30 -13.71
CA ASP A 250 -15.29 -13.50 -13.40
C ASP A 250 -15.35 -13.80 -11.90
N SER A 251 -14.90 -12.87 -11.04
CA SER A 251 -14.99 -13.05 -9.58
C SER A 251 -16.44 -13.10 -9.11
N GLU A 252 -16.77 -14.14 -8.36
CA GLU A 252 -18.07 -14.38 -7.76
C GLU A 252 -17.96 -14.63 -6.26
N LEU A 253 -19.01 -14.30 -5.52
CA LEU A 253 -19.14 -14.60 -4.10
C LEU A 253 -19.72 -15.99 -3.87
N TYR A 254 -19.07 -16.75 -3.01
CA TYR A 254 -19.48 -18.06 -2.54
C TYR A 254 -19.59 -18.05 -1.02
N ILE A 255 -20.50 -18.85 -0.49
CA ILE A 255 -20.73 -19.01 0.94
C ILE A 255 -20.71 -20.49 1.32
N MET A 256 -20.11 -20.79 2.46
CA MET A 256 -19.98 -22.16 2.99
C MET A 256 -20.07 -22.18 4.52
N PRO A 257 -20.39 -23.33 5.14
CA PRO A 257 -20.25 -23.49 6.59
C PRO A 257 -18.81 -23.25 7.04
N SER A 258 -18.62 -22.59 8.18
CA SER A 258 -17.29 -22.30 8.74
C SER A 258 -16.50 -23.54 9.14
N SER A 259 -17.21 -24.64 9.44
CA SER A 259 -16.61 -25.95 9.71
C SER A 259 -15.93 -26.56 8.49
N GLY A 260 -16.20 -26.06 7.27
CA GLY A 260 -15.83 -26.70 6.01
C GLY A 260 -17.03 -27.36 5.33
N GLY A 261 -16.86 -27.78 4.09
CA GLY A 261 -17.87 -28.48 3.29
C GLY A 261 -18.09 -27.83 1.92
N GLN A 262 -19.20 -28.17 1.26
CA GLN A 262 -19.45 -27.69 -0.11
C GLN A 262 -19.91 -26.22 -0.13
N PRO A 263 -19.16 -25.31 -0.80
CA PRO A 263 -19.59 -23.94 -0.97
C PRO A 263 -20.70 -23.85 -2.01
N ARG A 264 -21.61 -22.89 -1.83
CA ARG A 264 -22.63 -22.53 -2.82
C ARG A 264 -22.40 -21.13 -3.37
N ARG A 265 -22.68 -20.98 -4.66
CA ARG A 265 -22.68 -19.67 -5.32
C ARG A 265 -23.81 -18.82 -4.72
N MET A 266 -23.49 -17.59 -4.31
CA MET A 266 -24.49 -16.65 -3.80
C MET A 266 -25.39 -16.13 -4.94
N ARG A 267 -26.66 -15.89 -4.63
CA ARG A 267 -27.67 -15.34 -5.55
C ARG A 267 -27.46 -13.86 -5.85
N CYS A 268 -26.76 -13.14 -4.97
CA CYS A 268 -26.45 -11.72 -5.11
C CYS A 268 -25.40 -11.42 -6.20
N ASN A 269 -24.73 -12.45 -6.74
CA ASN A 269 -23.71 -12.25 -7.76
C ASN A 269 -24.24 -11.47 -8.97
N THR A 270 -23.52 -10.43 -9.32
CA THR A 270 -23.78 -9.60 -10.50
C THR A 270 -22.94 -10.09 -11.70
N SER A 271 -23.16 -9.49 -12.87
CA SER A 271 -22.57 -9.92 -14.14
C SER A 271 -21.06 -9.74 -14.27
N ARG A 272 -20.44 -8.85 -13.48
CA ARG A 272 -19.02 -8.52 -13.64
C ARG A 272 -18.37 -8.11 -12.33
N MET A 273 -17.33 -8.84 -11.97
CA MET A 273 -16.43 -8.60 -10.83
C MET A 273 -17.18 -8.36 -9.53
N ASN A 274 -17.30 -9.40 -8.70
CA ASN A 274 -17.85 -9.30 -7.35
C ASN A 274 -16.72 -9.55 -6.34
N SER A 275 -16.44 -8.59 -5.47
CA SER A 275 -15.41 -8.73 -4.44
C SER A 275 -15.61 -7.73 -3.31
N TRP A 276 -14.60 -7.61 -2.43
CA TRP A 276 -14.58 -6.68 -1.30
C TRP A 276 -15.91 -6.69 -0.54
N HIS A 277 -16.19 -7.79 0.14
CA HIS A 277 -17.41 -7.96 0.92
C HIS A 277 -17.16 -7.80 2.42
N SER A 278 -18.19 -7.32 3.12
CA SER A 278 -18.23 -7.23 4.57
C SER A 278 -19.62 -7.52 5.11
N TRP A 279 -19.67 -8.08 6.31
CA TRP A 279 -20.90 -8.42 7.01
C TRP A 279 -21.35 -7.25 7.89
N SER A 280 -22.66 -7.04 7.97
CA SER A 280 -23.23 -6.20 9.01
C SER A 280 -22.99 -6.81 10.38
N PRO A 281 -22.89 -6.02 11.46
CA PRO A 281 -22.64 -6.53 12.81
C PRO A 281 -23.66 -7.58 13.29
N ASN A 282 -24.91 -7.49 12.82
CA ASN A 282 -25.97 -8.45 13.12
C ASN A 282 -25.97 -9.70 12.24
N GLY A 283 -25.06 -9.81 11.26
CA GLY A 283 -24.94 -10.96 10.36
C GLY A 283 -26.08 -11.14 9.36
N ARG A 284 -26.98 -10.16 9.20
CA ARG A 284 -28.16 -10.25 8.32
C ARG A 284 -27.97 -9.57 6.98
N TRP A 285 -26.91 -8.79 6.80
CA TRP A 285 -26.62 -8.10 5.56
C TRP A 285 -25.17 -8.30 5.17
N LEU A 286 -24.95 -8.40 3.86
CA LEU A 286 -23.62 -8.39 3.25
C LEU A 286 -23.58 -7.25 2.26
N VAL A 287 -22.60 -6.36 2.42
CA VAL A 287 -22.25 -5.34 1.43
C VAL A 287 -21.08 -5.87 0.60
N PHE A 288 -21.06 -5.59 -0.69
CA PHE A 288 -19.95 -5.96 -1.58
C PHE A 288 -19.77 -4.96 -2.71
N SER A 289 -18.58 -4.92 -3.29
CA SER A 289 -18.29 -4.09 -4.47
C SER A 289 -18.48 -4.87 -5.76
N SER A 290 -19.06 -4.22 -6.76
CA SER A 290 -19.16 -4.77 -8.11
C SER A 290 -19.01 -3.74 -9.23
N LYS A 291 -18.61 -4.21 -10.42
CA LYS A 291 -18.50 -3.42 -11.66
C LYS A 291 -19.61 -3.74 -12.67
N ALA A 292 -20.78 -4.17 -12.21
CA ALA A 292 -21.90 -4.57 -13.07
C ALA A 292 -22.34 -3.47 -14.06
N TYR A 293 -22.42 -2.21 -13.61
CA TYR A 293 -22.98 -1.11 -14.40
C TYR A 293 -21.98 0.02 -14.70
N SER A 294 -20.74 -0.09 -14.23
CA SER A 294 -19.72 0.95 -14.36
C SER A 294 -18.32 0.34 -14.46
N PRO A 295 -17.36 1.00 -15.14
CA PRO A 295 -15.95 0.64 -15.03
C PRO A 295 -15.39 0.89 -13.62
N TYR A 296 -16.06 1.69 -12.79
CA TYR A 296 -15.73 1.87 -11.38
C TYR A 296 -16.59 0.94 -10.51
N THR A 297 -16.07 0.52 -9.36
CA THR A 297 -16.84 -0.28 -8.42
C THR A 297 -17.94 0.55 -7.77
N GLN A 298 -19.11 -0.08 -7.68
CA GLN A 298 -20.28 0.41 -6.96
C GLN A 298 -20.60 -0.56 -5.81
N LEU A 299 -21.31 -0.07 -4.80
CA LEU A 299 -21.69 -0.87 -3.65
C LEU A 299 -23.04 -1.54 -3.89
N PHE A 300 -23.11 -2.81 -3.52
CA PHE A 300 -24.31 -3.63 -3.56
C PHE A 300 -24.58 -4.23 -2.20
N LEU A 301 -25.85 -4.44 -1.89
CA LEU A 301 -26.31 -4.99 -0.63
C LEU A 301 -27.15 -6.25 -0.89
N THR A 302 -26.98 -7.27 -0.05
CA THR A 302 -27.86 -8.44 -0.01
C THR A 302 -28.21 -8.79 1.43
N HIS A 303 -29.44 -9.25 1.66
CA HIS A 303 -29.83 -9.82 2.94
C HIS A 303 -29.45 -11.30 2.97
N VAL A 304 -28.94 -11.76 4.11
CA VAL A 304 -28.57 -13.17 4.34
C VAL A 304 -29.34 -13.69 5.56
N ASP A 305 -30.01 -14.84 5.41
CA ASP A 305 -30.73 -15.47 6.51
C ASP A 305 -29.85 -16.40 7.38
N GLU A 306 -30.42 -16.99 8.43
CA GLU A 306 -29.72 -17.90 9.35
C GLU A 306 -29.16 -19.15 8.68
N GLN A 307 -29.78 -19.59 7.57
CA GLN A 307 -29.31 -20.71 6.75
C GLN A 307 -28.32 -20.24 5.67
N GLY A 308 -27.87 -18.99 5.77
CA GLY A 308 -26.96 -18.32 4.85
C GLY A 308 -27.60 -17.95 3.51
N ARG A 309 -28.89 -18.21 3.29
CA ARG A 309 -29.53 -17.97 1.99
C ARG A 309 -29.61 -16.47 1.77
N ASP A 310 -29.10 -16.05 0.62
CA ASP A 310 -29.01 -14.64 0.28
C ASP A 310 -30.09 -14.22 -0.72
N THR A 311 -30.43 -12.94 -0.71
CA THR A 311 -31.33 -12.32 -1.70
C THR A 311 -30.55 -11.87 -2.94
N PRO A 312 -31.22 -11.62 -4.08
CA PRO A 312 -30.62 -10.83 -5.15
C PRO A 312 -30.05 -9.51 -4.62
N ALA A 313 -29.01 -9.00 -5.29
CA ALA A 313 -28.34 -7.78 -4.89
C ALA A 313 -29.16 -6.52 -5.19
N ILE A 314 -29.04 -5.54 -4.32
CA ILE A 314 -29.61 -4.20 -4.46
C ILE A 314 -28.46 -3.21 -4.62
N LEU A 315 -28.48 -2.38 -5.66
CA LEU A 315 -27.49 -1.34 -5.88
C LEU A 315 -27.68 -0.19 -4.88
N LEU A 316 -26.59 0.26 -4.25
CA LEU A 316 -26.57 1.44 -3.39
C LEU A 316 -26.17 2.68 -4.21
N GLU A 317 -27.11 3.18 -5.02
CA GLU A 317 -26.86 4.18 -6.07
C GLU A 317 -26.21 5.48 -5.58
N GLN A 318 -26.54 5.93 -4.37
CA GLN A 318 -26.11 7.22 -3.82
C GLN A 318 -24.75 7.17 -3.11
N PHE A 319 -24.10 6.01 -3.05
CA PHE A 319 -22.84 5.83 -2.31
C PHE A 319 -21.58 5.99 -3.18
N THR A 320 -21.74 6.21 -4.49
CA THR A 320 -20.62 6.39 -5.43
C THR A 320 -20.93 7.47 -6.46
N THR A 321 -19.94 8.31 -6.77
CA THR A 321 -20.03 9.24 -7.91
C THR A 321 -19.49 8.59 -9.19
N PRO A 322 -19.90 9.04 -10.41
CA PRO A 322 -19.52 8.39 -11.67
C PRO A 322 -18.01 8.28 -11.95
N ASN A 323 -17.18 9.07 -11.28
CA ASN A 323 -15.73 9.15 -11.43
C ASN A 323 -14.95 8.64 -10.19
N ARG A 324 -15.61 7.83 -9.35
CA ARG A 324 -15.02 7.26 -8.14
C ARG A 324 -15.39 5.79 -8.02
N ALA A 325 -14.47 5.03 -7.44
CA ALA A 325 -14.65 3.63 -7.09
C ALA A 325 -14.91 3.51 -5.59
N ALA A 326 -15.91 2.71 -5.18
CA ALA A 326 -16.06 2.30 -3.79
C ALA A 326 -15.50 0.89 -3.60
N ASN A 327 -14.33 0.83 -2.98
CA ASN A 327 -13.63 -0.42 -2.66
C ASN A 327 -13.62 -0.62 -1.14
N ILE A 328 -13.62 -1.89 -0.71
CA ILE A 328 -13.51 -2.28 0.70
C ILE A 328 -14.63 -1.63 1.55
N PRO A 329 -15.91 -1.89 1.22
CA PRO A 329 -17.01 -1.45 2.06
C PRO A 329 -16.94 -2.15 3.42
N GLU A 330 -17.19 -1.40 4.48
CA GLU A 330 -17.26 -1.92 5.84
C GLU A 330 -18.49 -1.33 6.52
N PHE A 331 -19.17 -2.15 7.33
CA PHE A 331 -20.19 -1.64 8.22
C PHE A 331 -19.56 -1.05 9.47
N VAL A 332 -20.03 0.13 9.86
CA VAL A 332 -19.63 0.77 11.10
C VAL A 332 -20.77 0.62 12.10
N ASN A 333 -20.50 0.01 13.25
CA ASN A 333 -21.46 -0.07 14.34
C ASN A 333 -21.50 1.26 15.09
N ALA A 334 -22.29 2.20 14.57
CA ALA A 334 -22.44 3.53 15.15
C ALA A 334 -23.87 4.05 14.96
N GLU A 335 -24.29 4.97 15.82
CA GLU A 335 -25.58 5.64 15.71
C GLU A 335 -25.70 6.44 14.40
N PRO A 336 -26.92 6.66 13.87
CA PRO A 336 -27.12 7.37 12.60
C PRO A 336 -26.45 8.74 12.49
N ASP A 337 -26.26 9.43 13.61
CA ASP A 337 -25.65 10.77 13.70
C ASP A 337 -24.20 10.75 14.21
N ALA A 338 -23.61 9.57 14.44
CA ALA A 338 -22.25 9.43 14.95
C ALA A 338 -21.19 9.99 13.98
N ILE A 339 -21.48 9.97 12.67
CA ILE A 339 -20.62 10.54 11.63
C ILE A 339 -21.29 11.80 11.07
N LYS A 340 -20.98 12.96 11.67
CA LYS A 340 -21.49 14.26 11.19
C LYS A 340 -20.74 14.82 9.99
N THR A 341 -19.46 14.49 9.85
CA THR A 341 -18.61 14.99 8.76
C THR A 341 -17.47 14.03 8.50
N ILE A 342 -17.24 13.69 7.23
CA ILE A 342 -16.04 12.98 6.78
C ILE A 342 -15.11 14.02 6.18
N ARG A 343 -13.98 14.31 6.85
CA ARG A 343 -12.93 15.17 6.29
C ARG A 343 -11.99 14.30 5.47
N GLN A 344 -12.01 14.48 4.15
CA GLN A 344 -11.10 13.80 3.24
C GLN A 344 -9.71 14.44 3.35
N ASN A 345 -8.77 13.77 4.02
CA ASN A 345 -7.37 14.21 4.14
C ASN A 345 -6.41 13.40 3.24
N PHE A 346 -6.93 12.62 2.28
CA PHE A 346 -6.11 11.74 1.44
C PHE A 346 -5.20 12.50 0.45
N LEU A 347 -5.59 13.72 0.08
CA LEU A 347 -4.83 14.56 -0.85
C LEU A 347 -4.19 15.69 -0.06
N ASP A 348 -2.87 15.63 0.09
CA ASP A 348 -2.04 16.72 0.57
C ASP A 348 -1.28 17.36 -0.60
N HIS A 349 -0.52 18.43 -0.32
CA HIS A 349 0.33 19.09 -1.32
C HIS A 349 1.28 18.10 -2.02
N LEU A 350 1.79 17.08 -1.32
CA LEU A 350 2.67 16.06 -1.91
C LEU A 350 1.92 15.14 -2.89
N SER A 351 0.65 14.80 -2.64
CA SER A 351 -0.18 14.04 -3.58
C SER A 351 -0.36 14.77 -4.90
N TYR A 352 -0.53 16.10 -4.88
CA TYR A 352 -0.59 16.91 -6.09
C TYR A 352 0.77 17.06 -6.78
N ILE A 353 1.87 17.10 -6.03
CA ILE A 353 3.22 17.04 -6.63
C ILE A 353 3.43 15.71 -7.36
N ARG A 354 3.12 14.57 -6.73
CA ARG A 354 3.23 13.25 -7.37
C ARG A 354 2.36 13.14 -8.62
N ALA A 355 1.14 13.67 -8.58
CA ALA A 355 0.26 13.72 -9.75
C ALA A 355 0.89 14.56 -10.87
N GLY A 356 1.50 15.70 -10.54
CA GLY A 356 2.21 16.53 -11.51
C GLY A 356 3.41 15.82 -12.12
N GLU A 357 4.17 15.06 -11.32
CA GLU A 357 5.30 14.28 -11.82
C GLU A 357 4.82 13.18 -12.78
N ALA A 358 3.71 12.50 -12.46
CA ALA A 358 3.10 11.51 -13.35
C ALA A 358 2.64 12.13 -14.68
N PHE A 359 2.00 13.30 -14.66
CA PHE A 359 1.64 14.02 -15.89
C PHE A 359 2.87 14.40 -16.70
N SER A 360 3.93 14.91 -16.05
CA SER A 360 5.18 15.27 -16.72
C SER A 360 5.87 14.05 -17.37
N LEU A 361 5.85 12.89 -16.71
CA LEU A 361 6.40 11.64 -17.27
C LEU A 361 5.63 11.16 -18.51
N LEU A 362 4.34 11.48 -18.58
CA LEU A 362 3.48 11.20 -19.72
C LEU A 362 3.54 12.29 -20.81
N GLY A 363 4.37 13.32 -20.64
CA GLY A 363 4.50 14.46 -21.55
C GLY A 363 3.39 15.51 -21.43
N ASP A 364 2.43 15.35 -20.52
CA ASP A 364 1.38 16.33 -20.25
C ASP A 364 1.86 17.40 -19.26
N HIS A 365 2.76 18.27 -19.71
CA HIS A 365 3.31 19.34 -18.87
C HIS A 365 2.26 20.39 -18.47
N LYS A 366 1.17 20.54 -19.24
CA LYS A 366 0.06 21.45 -18.87
C LYS A 366 -0.75 20.89 -17.70
N GLY A 367 -1.07 19.59 -17.73
CA GLY A 367 -1.66 18.88 -16.59
C GLY A 367 -0.77 18.93 -15.36
N ALA A 368 0.55 18.76 -15.55
CA ALA A 368 1.53 18.84 -14.49
C ALA A 368 1.52 20.21 -13.77
N ILE A 369 1.55 21.30 -14.54
CA ILE A 369 1.43 22.68 -14.03
C ILE A 369 0.16 22.89 -13.21
N GLY A 370 -0.99 22.37 -13.67
CA GLY A 370 -2.25 22.45 -12.92
C GLY A 370 -2.19 21.75 -11.57
N ALA A 371 -1.53 20.59 -11.52
CA ALA A 371 -1.33 19.83 -10.29
C ALA A 371 -0.37 20.55 -9.33
N TYR A 372 0.79 21.02 -9.80
CA TYR A 372 1.74 21.76 -8.96
C TYR A 372 1.16 23.07 -8.42
N ARG A 373 0.37 23.79 -9.23
CA ARG A 373 -0.35 24.99 -8.76
C ARG A 373 -1.29 24.66 -7.60
N THR A 374 -2.00 23.54 -7.69
CA THR A 374 -2.88 23.09 -6.61
C THR A 374 -2.06 22.74 -5.36
N ALA A 375 -0.93 22.05 -5.51
CA ALA A 375 -0.02 21.76 -4.41
C ALA A 375 0.47 23.03 -3.70
N LEU A 376 0.96 24.01 -4.46
CA LEU A 376 1.51 25.26 -3.92
C LEU A 376 0.43 26.17 -3.34
N LYS A 377 -0.84 26.08 -3.79
CA LYS A 377 -1.96 26.75 -3.13
C LYS A 377 -2.23 26.17 -1.73
N MET A 378 -2.01 24.86 -1.55
CA MET A 378 -2.17 24.19 -0.25
C MET A 378 -0.98 24.46 0.68
N LYS A 379 0.24 24.41 0.14
CA LYS A 379 1.48 24.63 0.88
C LYS A 379 2.50 25.40 0.04
N PRO A 380 2.52 26.74 0.11
CA PRO A 380 3.39 27.58 -0.73
C PRO A 380 4.88 27.38 -0.48
N ASP A 381 5.28 27.03 0.73
CA ASP A 381 6.67 26.84 1.15
C ASP A 381 7.23 25.45 0.81
N THR A 382 6.85 24.88 -0.34
CA THR A 382 7.30 23.56 -0.78
C THR A 382 8.34 23.67 -1.91
N PRO A 383 9.66 23.56 -1.63
CA PRO A 383 10.71 23.72 -2.65
C PRO A 383 10.51 22.80 -3.86
N LEU A 384 10.19 21.52 -3.61
CA LEU A 384 9.97 20.54 -4.67
C LEU A 384 8.82 20.93 -5.61
N GLY A 385 7.74 21.51 -5.07
CA GLY A 385 6.60 21.97 -5.87
C GLY A 385 6.96 23.14 -6.77
N HIS A 386 7.75 24.10 -6.25
CA HIS A 386 8.28 25.21 -7.04
C HIS A 386 9.23 24.72 -8.13
N TYR A 387 10.17 23.86 -7.79
CA TYR A 387 11.14 23.32 -8.75
C TYR A 387 10.47 22.60 -9.92
N ARG A 388 9.54 21.67 -9.61
CA ARG A 388 8.82 20.89 -10.63
C ARG A 388 7.88 21.73 -11.50
N MET A 389 7.29 22.77 -10.92
CA MET A 389 6.53 23.78 -11.67
C MET A 389 7.43 24.51 -12.66
N ALA A 390 8.60 24.95 -12.22
CA ALA A 390 9.57 25.66 -13.04
C ALA A 390 10.06 24.81 -14.23
N THR A 391 10.44 23.55 -13.98
CA THR A 391 10.89 22.66 -15.06
C THR A 391 9.77 22.38 -16.08
N SER A 392 8.52 22.22 -15.62
CA SER A 392 7.38 22.02 -16.52
C SER A 392 7.04 23.26 -17.34
N LEU A 393 7.24 24.46 -16.79
CA LEU A 393 7.09 25.73 -17.52
C LEU A 393 8.14 25.84 -18.64
N VAL A 394 9.40 25.48 -18.37
CA VAL A 394 10.43 25.40 -19.42
C VAL A 394 10.04 24.40 -20.51
N SER A 395 9.53 23.22 -20.13
CA SER A 395 9.11 22.19 -21.10
C SER A 395 7.96 22.61 -22.02
N ILE A 396 7.10 23.55 -21.61
CA ILE A 396 6.05 24.11 -22.48
C ILE A 396 6.49 25.38 -23.24
N GLY A 397 7.77 25.74 -23.17
CA GLY A 397 8.32 26.92 -23.85
C GLY A 397 8.11 28.25 -23.10
N ASP A 398 7.89 28.21 -21.78
CA ASP A 398 7.79 29.41 -20.93
C ASP A 398 8.97 29.52 -19.93
N PRO A 399 10.19 29.80 -20.41
CA PRO A 399 11.34 30.02 -19.53
C PRO A 399 11.24 31.33 -18.73
N ALA A 400 10.43 32.30 -19.16
CA ALA A 400 10.21 33.53 -18.40
C ALA A 400 9.39 33.26 -17.12
N GLY A 401 8.33 32.46 -17.23
CA GLY A 401 7.49 32.06 -16.10
C GLY A 401 8.20 31.13 -15.11
N SER A 402 9.21 30.37 -15.54
CA SER A 402 9.93 29.43 -14.67
C SER A 402 10.86 30.13 -13.66
N LEU A 403 11.42 31.30 -14.00
CA LEU A 403 12.41 32.01 -13.17
C LEU A 403 11.91 32.31 -11.77
N ALA A 404 10.66 32.76 -11.61
CA ALA A 404 10.08 33.05 -10.30
C ALA A 404 10.00 31.80 -9.41
N HIS A 405 9.70 30.65 -10.02
CA HIS A 405 9.63 29.39 -9.30
C HIS A 405 11.01 28.81 -8.98
N PHE A 406 12.00 28.95 -9.88
CA PHE A 406 13.38 28.60 -9.55
C PHE A 406 13.94 29.48 -8.43
N ALA A 407 13.70 30.79 -8.48
CA ALA A 407 14.12 31.73 -7.43
C ALA A 407 13.52 31.36 -6.07
N GLU A 408 12.21 31.05 -6.02
CA GLU A 408 11.57 30.63 -4.76
C GLU A 408 12.10 29.26 -4.29
N THR A 409 12.41 28.34 -5.21
CA THR A 409 13.08 27.07 -4.85
C THR A 409 14.42 27.33 -4.18
N ILE A 410 15.25 28.21 -4.75
CA ILE A 410 16.58 28.55 -4.20
C ILE A 410 16.45 29.31 -2.89
N LYS A 411 15.41 30.13 -2.72
CA LYS A 411 15.14 30.83 -1.46
C LYS A 411 14.75 29.87 -0.35
N LEU A 412 13.88 28.90 -0.64
CA LEU A 412 13.40 27.92 0.34
C LEU A 412 14.43 26.80 0.60
N ASP A 413 15.20 26.42 -0.42
CA ASP A 413 16.34 25.51 -0.34
C ASP A 413 17.59 26.13 -1.00
N PRO A 414 18.36 26.93 -0.23
CA PRO A 414 19.59 27.53 -0.71
C PRO A 414 20.69 26.54 -1.08
N LYS A 415 20.52 25.22 -0.95
CA LYS A 415 21.51 24.24 -1.41
C LYS A 415 21.05 23.49 -2.66
N HIS A 416 19.88 23.83 -3.22
CA HIS A 416 19.33 23.16 -4.40
C HIS A 416 20.12 23.48 -5.69
N ALA A 417 21.20 22.75 -5.95
CA ALA A 417 22.10 22.97 -7.08
C ALA A 417 21.38 22.90 -8.44
N ALA A 418 20.50 21.91 -8.63
CA ALA A 418 19.76 21.75 -9.88
C ALA A 418 18.86 22.96 -10.21
N ALA A 419 18.27 23.62 -9.21
CA ALA A 419 17.42 24.79 -9.44
C ALA A 419 18.24 26.00 -9.88
N ARG A 420 19.48 26.15 -9.39
CA ARG A 420 20.40 27.19 -9.86
C ARG A 420 20.86 26.96 -11.28
N PHE A 421 21.25 25.72 -11.58
CA PHE A 421 21.66 25.32 -12.93
C PHE A 421 20.53 25.55 -13.92
N ASP A 422 19.33 25.02 -13.64
CA ASP A 422 18.17 25.15 -14.52
C ASP A 422 17.69 26.61 -14.65
N MET A 423 17.84 27.42 -13.59
CA MET A 423 17.58 28.87 -13.66
C MET A 423 18.57 29.59 -14.58
N ALA A 424 19.85 29.24 -14.53
CA ALA A 424 20.86 29.78 -15.43
C ALA A 424 20.56 29.37 -16.89
N SER A 425 20.20 28.12 -17.13
CA SER A 425 19.73 27.67 -18.46
C SER A 425 18.48 28.41 -18.92
N ALA A 426 17.54 28.71 -18.03
CA ALA A 426 16.37 29.52 -18.37
C ALA A 426 16.74 30.97 -18.74
N TYR A 427 17.73 31.58 -18.09
CA TYR A 427 18.27 32.90 -18.48
C TYR A 427 18.94 32.86 -19.85
N GLU A 428 19.72 31.81 -20.15
CA GLU A 428 20.33 31.61 -21.46
C GLU A 428 19.28 31.50 -22.57
N MET A 429 18.20 30.73 -22.35
CA MET A 429 17.06 30.63 -23.28
C MET A 429 16.38 31.98 -23.54
N LEU A 430 16.47 32.92 -22.59
CA LEU A 430 15.92 34.27 -22.70
C LEU A 430 16.92 35.30 -23.26
N GLY A 431 18.15 34.89 -23.56
CA GLY A 431 19.22 35.78 -24.02
C GLY A 431 19.66 36.80 -22.96
N ARG A 432 19.55 36.44 -21.67
CA ARG A 432 19.95 37.28 -20.54
C ARG A 432 21.20 36.65 -19.92
N TYR A 433 22.30 37.40 -19.89
CA TYR A 433 23.61 36.95 -19.39
C TYR A 433 23.94 37.59 -18.05
#